data_AF-A0A117LL87-F1
#
_entry.id   AF-A0A117LL87-F1
#
_cell.length_a   1.000
_cell.length_b   1.000
_cell.length_c   1.000
_cell.angle_alpha   90.00
_cell.angle_beta   90.00
_cell.angle_gamma   90.00
#
_symmetry.space_group_name_H-M   'P 1'
#
loop_
_entity.id
_entity.type
_entity.pdbx_description
1 polymer ?
#
loop_
_entity_poly.entity_id
_entity_poly.type
_entity_poly.pdbx_seq_one_letter_code
_entity_poly.pdbx_strand_id
1 'polypeptide(L)'
;KMCQVLKVSRSGYYNWIKYPLNKRRIEDMKLKQKIMEIYNHNRKTYGSPRIYQKLLREGYAIGKKRVERLMQELGIQAVAKRKYKATTDSRHCR
;
A
#
# COMPACT_ATOMS: atom_id res chain seq x y z
N LYS A 1 -20.72 16.80 -30.27
CA LYS A 1 -20.05 15.57 -30.74
C LYS A 1 -18.66 15.47 -30.07
N MET A 2 -18.54 14.78 -28.93
CA MET A 2 -17.33 14.84 -28.08
C MET A 2 -16.33 13.68 -28.28
N CYS A 3 -16.76 12.59 -28.95
CA CYS A 3 -15.94 11.38 -29.11
C CYS A 3 -14.88 11.45 -30.23
N GLN A 4 -14.79 12.56 -30.99
CA GLN A 4 -13.79 12.71 -32.06
C GLN A 4 -12.50 13.39 -31.58
N VAL A 5 -12.53 14.06 -30.42
CA VAL A 5 -11.38 14.85 -29.93
C VAL A 5 -10.32 13.97 -29.23
N LEU A 6 -10.70 12.79 -28.72
CA LEU A 6 -9.83 11.99 -27.83
C LEU A 6 -9.34 10.64 -28.40
N LYS A 7 -9.60 10.29 -29.67
CA LYS A 7 -9.19 9.00 -30.27
C LYS A 7 -9.48 7.75 -29.40
N VAL A 8 -10.56 7.76 -28.61
CA VAL A 8 -11.00 6.59 -27.82
C VAL A 8 -12.26 6.01 -28.45
N SER A 9 -12.39 4.68 -28.47
CA SER A 9 -13.61 4.05 -29.00
C SER A 9 -14.83 4.46 -28.16
N ARG A 10 -16.00 4.53 -28.79
CA ARG A 10 -17.28 4.84 -28.11
C ARG A 10 -17.52 3.90 -26.91
N SER A 11 -17.19 2.62 -27.05
CA SER A 11 -17.27 1.63 -25.97
C SER A 11 -16.25 1.90 -24.86
N GLY A 12 -15.05 2.38 -25.16
CA GLY A 12 -14.06 2.81 -24.15
C GLY A 12 -14.50 4.05 -23.38
N TYR A 13 -15.09 5.04 -24.06
CA TYR A 13 -15.63 6.26 -23.44
C TYR A 13 -16.83 5.96 -22.53
N TYR A 14 -17.78 5.16 -23.00
CA TYR A 14 -18.90 4.73 -22.16
C TYR A 14 -18.47 3.76 -21.07
N ASN A 15 -17.47 2.88 -21.27
CA ASN A 15 -16.91 2.07 -20.19
C ASN A 15 -16.30 2.95 -19.10
N TRP A 16 -15.53 3.98 -19.48
CA TRP A 16 -14.92 4.92 -18.53
C TRP A 16 -15.97 5.71 -17.72
N ILE A 17 -17.04 6.18 -18.37
CA ILE A 17 -18.16 6.87 -17.71
C ILE A 17 -19.04 5.92 -16.88
N LYS A 18 -19.16 4.65 -17.28
CA LYS A 18 -20.04 3.64 -16.69
C LYS A 18 -19.36 2.78 -15.61
N TYR A 19 -18.20 3.19 -15.08
CA TYR A 19 -17.63 2.63 -13.86
C TYR A 19 -17.91 3.54 -12.63
N PRO A 20 -19.15 3.61 -12.12
CA PRO A 20 -19.38 4.08 -10.76
C PRO A 20 -18.71 3.05 -9.84
N LEU A 21 -17.68 3.47 -9.11
CA LEU A 21 -17.06 2.79 -7.96
C LEU A 21 -17.23 1.26 -7.97
N ASN A 22 -16.42 0.59 -8.79
CA ASN A 22 -16.33 -0.86 -8.87
C ASN A 22 -16.27 -1.46 -7.45
N LYS A 23 -17.07 -2.48 -7.12
CA LYS A 23 -17.14 -3.06 -5.74
C LYS A 23 -15.75 -3.35 -5.16
N ARG A 24 -14.83 -3.80 -6.03
CA ARG A 24 -13.41 -4.00 -5.71
C ARG A 24 -12.67 -2.74 -5.27
N ARG A 25 -12.96 -1.59 -5.87
CA ARG A 25 -12.40 -0.29 -5.45
C ARG A 25 -12.90 0.12 -4.08
N ILE A 26 -14.17 -0.12 -3.77
CA ILE A 26 -14.73 0.17 -2.44
C ILE A 26 -14.07 -0.72 -1.38
N GLU A 27 -13.93 -2.02 -1.65
CA GLU A 27 -13.17 -2.93 -0.79
C GLU A 27 -11.71 -2.51 -0.63
N ASP A 28 -11.04 -2.15 -1.73
CA ASP A 28 -9.66 -1.66 -1.70
C ASP A 28 -9.54 -0.39 -0.85
N MET A 29 -10.51 0.53 -0.90
CA MET A 29 -10.52 1.71 -0.02
C MET A 29 -10.67 1.35 1.46
N LYS A 30 -11.57 0.40 1.79
CA LYS A 30 -11.70 -0.11 3.17
C LYS A 30 -10.40 -0.76 3.66
N LEU A 31 -9.78 -1.57 2.81
CA LEU A 31 -8.50 -2.23 3.12
C LEU A 31 -7.38 -1.20 3.27
N LYS A 32 -7.32 -0.17 2.44
CA LYS A 32 -6.35 0.93 2.55
C LYS A 32 -6.46 1.65 3.88
N GLN A 33 -7.68 1.95 4.34
CA GLN A 33 -7.91 2.57 5.64
C GLN A 33 -7.39 1.67 6.76
N LYS A 34 -7.69 0.36 6.72
CA LYS A 34 -7.22 -0.59 7.74
C LYS A 34 -5.70 -0.74 7.76
N ILE A 35 -5.07 -0.80 6.58
CA ILE A 35 -3.61 -0.82 6.44
C ILE A 35 -2.99 0.43 7.07
N MET A 36 -3.57 1.61 6.83
CA MET A 36 -3.07 2.87 7.40
C MET A 36 -3.23 2.92 8.92
N GLU A 37 -4.36 2.43 9.45
CA GLU A 37 -4.60 2.32 10.90
C GLU A 37 -3.54 1.44 11.56
N ILE A 38 -3.32 0.22 11.04
CA ILE A 38 -2.30 -0.72 11.54
C ILE A 38 -0.90 -0.12 11.43
N TYR A 39 -0.59 0.56 10.32
CA TYR A 39 0.71 1.18 10.08
C TYR A 39 0.99 2.32 11.07
N ASN A 40 0.02 3.20 11.32
CA ASN A 40 0.14 4.27 12.30
C ASN A 40 0.23 3.74 13.73
N HIS A 41 -0.58 2.74 14.07
CA HIS A 41 -0.56 2.11 15.40
C HIS A 41 0.82 1.48 15.71
N ASN A 42 1.46 0.88 14.70
CA ASN A 42 2.79 0.26 14.84
C ASN A 42 3.96 1.21 14.55
N ARG A 43 3.75 2.53 14.74
CA ARG A 43 4.78 3.58 14.58
C ARG A 43 5.51 3.47 13.24
N LYS A 44 4.80 3.17 12.16
CA LYS A 44 5.35 3.09 10.80
C LYS A 44 6.44 2.02 10.60
N THR A 45 6.58 1.09 11.55
CA THR A 45 7.64 0.08 11.53
C THR A 45 7.26 -1.14 10.68
N TYR A 46 5.96 -1.38 10.51
CA TYR A 46 5.48 -2.59 9.84
C TYR A 46 5.52 -2.43 8.32
N GLY A 47 6.21 -3.35 7.67
CA GLY A 47 6.18 -3.52 6.22
C GLY A 47 5.09 -4.47 5.76
N SER A 48 4.98 -4.64 4.44
CA SER A 48 3.99 -5.52 3.81
C SER A 48 3.86 -6.90 4.44
N PRO A 49 4.95 -7.65 4.74
CA PRO A 49 4.82 -8.97 5.34
C PRO A 49 4.14 -8.99 6.71
N ARG A 50 4.42 -7.97 7.55
CA ARG A 50 3.85 -7.87 8.91
C ARG A 50 2.41 -7.39 8.88
N ILE A 51 2.11 -6.43 8.01
CA ILE A 51 0.73 -5.94 7.80
C ILE A 51 -0.13 -7.06 7.25
N TYR A 52 0.37 -7.83 6.27
CA TYR A 52 -0.30 -9.01 5.74
C TYR A 52 -0.65 -10.03 6.83
N GLN A 53 0.31 -10.40 7.67
CA GLN A 53 0.05 -11.32 8.79
C GLN A 53 -0.96 -10.77 9.79
N LYS A 54 -0.93 -9.46 10.06
CA LYS A 54 -1.89 -8.81 10.96
C LYS A 54 -3.30 -8.86 10.38
N LEU A 55 -3.46 -8.56 9.09
CA LEU A 55 -4.74 -8.65 8.38
C LEU A 55 -5.28 -10.08 8.37
N LEU A 56 -4.43 -11.09 8.16
CA LEU A 56 -4.84 -12.49 8.26
C LEU A 56 -5.34 -12.85 9.66
N ARG A 57 -4.65 -12.39 10.72
CA ARG A 57 -5.09 -12.60 12.11
C ARG A 57 -6.40 -11.90 12.45
N GLU A 58 -6.69 -10.78 11.78
CA GLU A 58 -7.98 -10.08 11.89
C GLU A 58 -9.09 -10.73 11.04
N GLY A 59 -8.80 -11.81 10.31
CA GLY A 59 -9.77 -12.58 9.53
C GLY A 59 -9.93 -12.13 8.08
N TYR A 60 -9.07 -11.24 7.57
CA TYR A 60 -9.13 -10.82 6.18
C TYR A 60 -8.47 -11.84 5.25
N ALA A 61 -9.26 -12.45 4.35
CA ALA A 61 -8.77 -13.30 3.27
C ALA A 61 -8.21 -12.43 2.12
N ILE A 62 -6.99 -11.91 2.30
CA ILE A 62 -6.29 -11.12 1.29
C ILE A 62 -5.01 -11.80 0.83
N GLY A 63 -4.55 -11.54 -0.39
CA GLY A 63 -3.26 -12.03 -0.88
C GLY A 63 -2.12 -11.06 -0.57
N LYS A 64 -0.91 -11.58 -0.33
CA LYS A 64 0.30 -10.77 -0.06
C LYS A 64 0.56 -9.70 -1.13
N LYS A 65 0.47 -10.07 -2.42
CA LYS A 65 0.65 -9.13 -3.55
C LYS A 65 -0.39 -8.00 -3.56
N ARG A 66 -1.62 -8.26 -3.09
CA ARG A 66 -2.65 -7.22 -2.98
C ARG A 66 -2.29 -6.23 -1.89
N VAL A 67 -1.79 -6.69 -0.74
CA VAL A 67 -1.29 -5.80 0.32
C VAL A 67 -0.10 -4.96 -0.16
N GLU A 68 0.85 -5.57 -0.87
CA GLU A 68 1.99 -4.86 -1.46
C GLU A 68 1.56 -3.73 -2.40
N ARG A 69 0.66 -4.04 -3.35
CA ARG A 69 0.10 -3.05 -4.27
C ARG A 69 -0.61 -1.92 -3.52
N LEU A 70 -1.46 -2.25 -2.54
CA LEU A 70 -2.20 -1.24 -1.77
C LEU A 70 -1.26 -0.35 -0.94
N MET A 71 -0.19 -0.90 -0.37
CA MET A 71 0.84 -0.12 0.32
C MET A 71 1.62 0.80 -0.63
N GLN A 72 1.96 0.32 -1.84
CA GLN A 72 2.60 1.15 -2.86
C GLN A 72 1.69 2.31 -3.30
N GLU A 73 0.41 2.04 -3.54
CA GLU A 73 -0.58 3.07 -3.90
C GLU A 73 -0.79 4.11 -2.79
N LEU A 74 -0.56 3.75 -1.53
CA LEU A 74 -0.61 4.66 -0.39
C LEU A 74 0.74 5.36 -0.11
N GLY A 75 1.82 5.00 -0.82
CA GLY A 75 3.16 5.52 -0.54
C GLY A 75 3.72 5.07 0.81
N ILE A 76 3.20 3.98 1.38
CA ILE A 76 3.58 3.49 2.71
C ILE A 76 4.73 2.48 2.57
N GLN A 77 5.81 2.73 3.32
CA GLN A 77 6.96 1.83 3.40
C GLN A 77 7.36 1.63 4.86
N ALA A 78 7.88 0.45 5.18
CA ALA A 78 8.42 0.22 6.52
C ALA A 78 9.57 1.19 6.78
N VAL A 79 9.50 1.93 7.89
CA VAL A 79 10.64 2.71 8.36
C VAL A 79 11.74 1.75 8.80
N ALA A 80 12.82 1.67 8.02
CA ALA A 80 14.00 0.91 8.39
C ALA A 80 14.67 1.58 9.61
N LYS A 81 14.99 0.80 10.65
CA LYS A 81 15.80 1.29 11.77
C LYS A 81 17.17 1.70 11.21
N ARG A 82 17.59 2.94 11.49
CA ARG A 82 18.93 3.43 11.15
C ARG A 82 19.97 2.48 11.76
N LYS A 83 20.87 1.93 10.94
CA LYS A 83 21.97 1.08 11.43
C LYS A 83 22.77 1.87 12.48
N TYR A 84 23.01 1.24 13.63
CA TYR A 84 23.87 1.78 14.68
C TYR A 84 25.29 1.87 14.13
N LYS A 85 25.93 3.04 14.25
CA LYS A 85 27.35 3.23 13.96
C LYS A 85 28.08 3.29 15.31
N ALA A 86 28.90 2.29 15.61
CA ALA A 86 29.79 2.33 16.76
C ALA A 86 30.91 3.35 16.46
N THR A 87 31.03 4.39 17.28
CA THR A 87 32.07 5.43 17.17
C THR A 87 33.32 5.12 17.99
N THR A 88 33.31 4.04 18.77
CA THR A 88 34.46 3.64 19.59
C THR A 88 35.42 2.80 18.76
N ASP A 89 36.54 3.40 18.34
CA ASP A 89 37.68 2.64 17.84
C ASP A 89 38.37 1.99 19.05
N SER A 90 38.05 0.72 19.29
CA SER A 90 38.64 -0.08 20.37
C SER A 90 40.07 -0.55 20.09
N ARG A 91 40.78 0.07 19.13
CA ARG A 91 42.20 -0.19 18.83
C ARG A 91 43.10 0.94 19.29
N HIS A 92 42.79 1.57 20.43
CA HIS A 92 43.79 2.40 21.10
C HIS A 92 44.78 1.49 21.82
N CYS A 93 45.86 1.12 21.13
CA CYS A 93 47.05 0.59 21.80
C CYS A 93 47.57 1.67 22.76
N ARG A 94 47.88 1.29 23.99
CA ARG A 94 48.58 2.12 24.98
C ARG A 94 50.04 1.70 25.02
#